data_AF-A0AB36GHY4-F1
#
_entry.id   AF-A0AB36GHY4-F1
#
_cell.length_a   1.000
_cell.length_b   1.000
_cell.length_c   1.000
_cell.angle_alpha   90.00
_cell.angle_beta   90.00
_cell.angle_gamma   90.00
#
_symmetry.space_group_name_H-M   'P 1'
#
loop_
_entity.id
_entity.type
_entity.pdbx_description
1 polymer ?
#
loop_
_entity_poly.entity_id
_entity_poly.type
_entity_poly.pdbx_seq_one_letter_code
_entity_poly.pdbx_strand_id
1 'polypeptide(L)'
;MMNEHSGISRRKLLRTTAIGVPAAGLLAFGSTLVNATSANALEVDGYWGTETTELLQSVLMQGVLGQSDLLPFGDPSGTISSQPISRAEENPGLASGWQWVSDEQVKGSGTIARLQREKLGFEKGDGIIGPQTISALQTWLGQTADGVLDGPSPTIEALQNYLNSQAIEA
;
A
#
# COMPACT_ATOMS: atom_id res chain seq x y z
N MET A 1 22.89 36.47 -56.64
CA MET A 1 22.80 36.79 -55.21
C MET A 1 23.01 35.49 -54.46
N MET A 2 24.14 35.36 -53.77
CA MET A 2 24.44 34.25 -52.86
C MET A 2 23.35 34.15 -51.79
N ASN A 3 22.94 32.93 -51.45
CA ASN A 3 22.97 32.45 -50.07
C ASN A 3 22.87 30.93 -50.06
N GLU A 4 23.73 30.36 -49.24
CA GLU A 4 24.11 28.97 -49.14
C GLU A 4 23.77 28.44 -47.73
N HIS A 5 24.04 27.14 -47.53
CA HIS A 5 23.90 26.32 -46.32
C HIS A 5 22.53 25.68 -46.11
N SER A 6 22.37 24.41 -45.75
CA SER A 6 23.23 23.21 -45.69
C SER A 6 22.29 22.08 -45.27
N GLY A 7 22.33 20.90 -45.89
CA GLY A 7 21.49 19.78 -45.44
C GLY A 7 21.49 18.58 -46.38
N ILE A 8 22.53 17.76 -46.25
CA ILE A 8 22.84 16.56 -47.04
C ILE A 8 21.69 15.53 -47.09
N SER A 9 21.36 15.12 -48.32
CA SER A 9 20.52 13.95 -48.64
C SER A 9 21.32 12.65 -48.49
N ARG A 10 20.82 11.70 -47.69
CA ARG A 10 21.24 10.28 -47.72
C ARG A 10 20.03 9.36 -47.61
N ARG A 11 19.13 9.43 -48.60
CA ARG A 11 18.13 8.38 -48.83
C ARG A 11 18.78 7.22 -49.56
N LYS A 12 19.23 6.22 -48.80
CA LYS A 12 19.55 4.89 -49.32
C LYS A 12 19.40 3.84 -48.22
N LEU A 13 18.21 3.26 -48.07
CA LEU A 13 18.09 1.89 -47.60
C LEU A 13 16.90 1.24 -48.32
N LEU A 14 17.22 0.22 -49.11
CA LEU A 14 16.29 -0.68 -49.79
C LEU A 14 16.34 -2.05 -49.10
N ARG A 15 15.27 -2.83 -49.30
CA ARG A 15 15.05 -4.28 -49.06
C ARG A 15 14.33 -4.57 -47.74
N THR A 16 13.05 -4.95 -47.71
CA THR A 16 12.34 -6.15 -48.24
C THR A 16 12.66 -7.44 -47.47
N THR A 17 11.69 -7.90 -46.67
CA THR A 17 11.16 -9.28 -46.44
C THR A 17 10.15 -9.15 -45.28
N ALA A 18 8.83 -9.25 -45.45
CA ALA A 18 7.99 -10.41 -45.78
C ALA A 18 7.81 -11.41 -44.60
N ILE A 19 6.55 -11.47 -44.12
CA ILE A 19 5.80 -12.64 -43.61
C ILE A 19 6.09 -13.12 -42.18
N GLY A 20 5.02 -13.15 -41.36
CA GLY A 20 4.93 -13.94 -40.13
C GLY A 20 3.76 -13.52 -39.23
N VAL A 21 2.56 -14.03 -39.51
CA VAL A 21 1.38 -13.91 -38.63
C VAL A 21 1.56 -14.84 -37.42
N PRO A 22 1.31 -14.41 -36.17
CA PRO A 22 1.21 -15.35 -35.06
C PRO A 22 -0.13 -16.09 -35.13
N ALA A 23 -0.05 -17.39 -35.39
CA ALA A 23 -1.13 -18.34 -35.19
C ALA A 23 -1.42 -18.47 -33.69
N ALA A 24 -2.71 -18.43 -33.34
CA ALA A 24 -3.23 -18.78 -32.04
C ALA A 24 -2.90 -20.24 -31.70
N GLY A 25 -2.55 -20.49 -30.43
CA GLY A 25 -2.57 -21.83 -29.85
C GLY A 25 -1.41 -22.12 -28.91
N LEU A 26 -1.53 -21.71 -27.64
CA LEU A 26 -1.04 -22.49 -26.52
C LEU A 26 -1.80 -22.08 -25.25
N LEU A 27 -2.90 -22.76 -24.96
CA LEU A 27 -3.48 -22.81 -23.62
C LEU A 27 -2.56 -23.69 -22.78
N ALA A 28 -1.51 -23.09 -22.21
CA ALA A 28 -0.82 -23.66 -21.09
C ALA A 28 -1.64 -23.30 -19.83
N PHE A 29 -2.34 -24.29 -19.29
CA PHE A 29 -2.85 -24.27 -17.92
C PHE A 29 -1.64 -24.37 -16.98
N GLY A 30 -0.82 -23.33 -16.98
CA GLY A 30 0.36 -23.18 -16.16
C GLY A 30 -0.04 -22.34 -14.97
N SER A 31 -0.18 -23.01 -13.84
CA SER A 31 -0.14 -22.50 -12.48
C SER A 31 0.15 -20.99 -12.44
N THR A 32 -0.89 -20.17 -12.27
CA THR A 32 -0.67 -18.88 -11.62
C THR A 32 -0.18 -19.25 -10.24
N LEU A 33 1.14 -19.35 -10.10
CA LEU A 33 1.83 -19.05 -8.87
C LEU A 33 1.21 -17.73 -8.43
N VAL A 34 0.26 -17.83 -7.50
CA VAL A 34 0.03 -16.79 -6.53
C VAL A 34 1.42 -16.31 -6.15
N ASN A 35 1.72 -15.05 -6.43
CA ASN A 35 2.90 -14.42 -5.87
C ASN A 35 2.64 -14.34 -4.37
N ALA A 36 2.80 -15.47 -3.68
CA ALA A 36 2.88 -15.54 -2.25
C ALA A 36 4.13 -14.72 -1.94
N THR A 37 3.93 -13.46 -1.56
CA THR A 37 4.94 -12.66 -0.91
C THR A 37 5.26 -13.37 0.41
N SER A 38 6.16 -14.35 0.34
CA SER A 38 6.79 -14.93 1.51
C SER A 38 8.27 -14.58 1.45
N ALA A 39 8.73 -14.04 2.56
CA ALA A 39 10.11 -14.04 3.05
C ALA A 39 11.02 -12.85 2.69
N ASN A 40 10.56 -11.62 2.86
CA ASN A 40 11.38 -10.66 3.59
C ASN A 40 10.52 -10.02 4.68
N ALA A 41 11.00 -10.07 5.91
CA ALA A 41 10.41 -9.32 7.01
C ALA A 41 10.40 -7.84 6.61
N LEU A 42 9.34 -7.12 6.96
CA LEU A 42 9.29 -5.67 6.86
C LEU A 42 10.53 -5.08 7.53
N GLU A 43 11.10 -4.07 6.89
CA GLU A 43 12.06 -3.19 7.57
C GLU A 43 11.35 -2.52 8.75
N VAL A 44 12.05 -2.45 9.88
CA VAL A 44 11.55 -1.79 11.10
C VAL A 44 12.18 -0.40 11.13
N ASP A 45 11.63 0.50 10.34
CA ASP A 45 12.15 1.86 10.10
C ASP A 45 11.36 2.96 10.83
N GLY A 46 10.23 2.59 11.47
CA GLY A 46 9.37 3.54 12.16
C GLY A 46 8.52 4.41 11.23
N TYR A 47 8.42 4.08 9.94
CA TYR A 47 7.56 4.75 8.96
C TYR A 47 6.46 3.82 8.44
N TRP A 48 5.22 4.25 8.54
CA TRP A 48 4.08 3.46 8.11
C TRP A 48 3.84 3.72 6.62
N GLY A 49 4.49 2.90 5.81
CA GLY A 49 4.40 2.92 4.35
C GLY A 49 3.44 1.90 3.75
N THR A 50 3.52 1.77 2.42
CA THR A 50 2.77 0.79 1.62
C THR A 50 2.98 -0.64 2.12
N GLU A 51 4.22 -1.08 2.32
CA GLU A 51 4.52 -2.47 2.73
C GLU A 51 3.97 -2.80 4.12
N THR A 52 4.06 -1.85 5.07
CA THR A 52 3.43 -1.99 6.39
C THR A 52 1.91 -2.15 6.26
N THR A 53 1.30 -1.41 5.33
CA THR A 53 -0.14 -1.50 5.05
C THR A 53 -0.53 -2.83 4.40
N GLU A 54 0.24 -3.33 3.43
CA GLU A 54 -0.01 -4.62 2.79
C GLU A 54 -0.01 -5.75 3.82
N LEU A 55 1.02 -5.79 4.68
CA LEU A 55 1.11 -6.85 5.68
C LEU A 55 0.02 -6.71 6.75
N LEU A 56 -0.31 -5.48 7.17
CA LEU A 56 -1.45 -5.25 8.07
C LEU A 56 -2.76 -5.77 7.45
N GLN A 57 -3.02 -5.47 6.18
CA GLN A 57 -4.20 -5.95 5.48
C GLN A 57 -4.23 -7.48 5.43
N SER A 58 -3.10 -8.13 5.10
CA SER A 58 -2.97 -9.59 5.12
C SER A 58 -3.28 -10.17 6.51
N VAL A 59 -2.70 -9.62 7.58
CA VAL A 59 -2.94 -10.07 8.97
C VAL A 59 -4.41 -9.91 9.37
N LEU A 60 -5.05 -8.80 9.01
CA LEU A 60 -6.47 -8.57 9.30
C LEU A 60 -7.41 -9.47 8.47
N MET A 61 -6.94 -10.02 7.35
CA MET A 61 -7.70 -10.91 6.47
C MET A 61 -7.64 -12.38 6.85
N GLN A 62 -6.68 -12.81 7.69
CA GLN A 62 -6.55 -14.19 8.18
C GLN A 62 -7.83 -14.60 8.95
N GLY A 63 -8.83 -15.15 8.25
CA GLY A 63 -10.14 -15.53 8.79
C GLY A 63 -11.36 -14.95 8.08
N VAL A 64 -11.19 -14.12 7.04
CA VAL A 64 -12.29 -13.52 6.26
C VAL A 64 -12.48 -14.26 4.94
N LEU A 65 -13.54 -15.06 4.82
CA LEU A 65 -13.86 -15.79 3.59
C LEU A 65 -14.52 -14.87 2.54
N GLY A 66 -14.05 -14.94 1.29
CA GLY A 66 -14.68 -14.26 0.15
C GLY A 66 -14.24 -12.81 -0.11
N GLN A 67 -13.22 -12.31 0.61
CA GLN A 67 -12.62 -11.01 0.33
C GLN A 67 -11.52 -11.16 -0.74
N SER A 68 -11.49 -10.29 -1.76
CA SER A 68 -10.42 -10.30 -2.76
C SER A 68 -9.15 -9.66 -2.22
N ASP A 69 -8.00 -10.32 -2.38
CA ASP A 69 -6.67 -9.79 -2.01
C ASP A 69 -6.33 -8.46 -2.73
N LEU A 70 -6.98 -8.18 -3.87
CA LEU A 70 -6.81 -6.94 -4.63
C LEU A 70 -7.50 -5.71 -3.98
N LEU A 71 -8.55 -5.94 -3.19
CA LEU A 71 -9.33 -4.90 -2.50
C LEU A 71 -9.62 -5.29 -1.04
N PRO A 72 -8.58 -5.42 -0.19
CA PRO A 72 -8.73 -5.66 1.25
C PRO A 72 -9.62 -4.59 1.90
N PHE A 73 -10.77 -5.02 2.39
CA PHE A 73 -11.75 -4.15 3.07
C PHE A 73 -12.25 -2.94 2.25
N GLY A 74 -12.10 -2.97 0.92
CA GLY A 74 -12.47 -1.86 0.05
C GLY A 74 -11.35 -0.85 -0.20
N ASP A 75 -10.16 -1.07 0.35
CA ASP A 75 -8.94 -0.35 -0.02
C ASP A 75 -8.12 -1.18 -1.02
N PRO A 76 -7.42 -0.57 -1.99
CA PRO A 76 -6.37 -1.27 -2.73
C PRO A 76 -5.30 -1.82 -1.78
N SER A 77 -4.65 -2.92 -2.21
CA SER A 77 -3.52 -3.46 -1.46
C SER A 77 -2.46 -2.37 -1.21
N GLY A 78 -1.96 -2.30 0.03
CA GLY A 78 -0.94 -1.35 0.45
C GLY A 78 -1.40 0.10 0.56
N THR A 79 -2.71 0.33 0.48
CA THR A 79 -3.29 1.67 0.54
C THR A 79 -4.20 1.84 1.75
N ILE A 80 -4.05 2.97 2.46
CA ILE A 80 -5.05 3.48 3.40
C ILE A 80 -5.81 4.62 2.72
N SER A 81 -7.06 4.38 2.33
CA SER A 81 -7.82 5.33 1.53
C SER A 81 -8.50 6.45 2.35
N SER A 82 -8.80 7.55 1.66
CA SER A 82 -9.73 8.61 2.09
C SER A 82 -9.50 9.18 3.50
N GLN A 83 -8.27 9.60 3.80
CA GLN A 83 -7.89 10.21 5.08
C GLN A 83 -7.79 11.73 5.00
N PRO A 84 -8.17 12.48 6.06
CA PRO A 84 -8.05 13.93 6.08
C PRO A 84 -6.58 14.37 5.98
N ILE A 85 -6.29 15.30 5.06
CA ILE A 85 -4.93 15.77 4.79
C ILE A 85 -4.24 16.41 6.00
N SER A 86 -4.99 16.97 6.95
CA SER A 86 -4.41 17.54 8.19
C SER A 86 -3.65 16.49 9.01
N ARG A 87 -4.02 15.21 8.91
CA ARG A 87 -3.33 14.13 9.64
C ARG A 87 -1.95 13.85 9.08
N ALA A 88 -1.70 14.12 7.81
CA ALA A 88 -0.37 13.95 7.22
C ALA A 88 0.65 14.90 7.87
N GLU A 89 0.24 16.15 8.11
CA GLU A 89 1.11 17.16 8.73
C GLU A 89 1.34 16.89 10.21
N GLU A 90 0.30 16.45 10.92
CA GLU A 90 0.37 16.13 12.35
C GLU A 90 1.14 14.83 12.64
N ASN A 91 1.23 13.91 11.66
CA ASN A 91 1.76 12.57 11.87
C ASN A 91 2.80 12.23 10.79
N PRO A 92 4.02 12.81 10.87
CA PRO A 92 5.05 12.65 9.85
C PRO A 92 5.58 11.21 9.69
N GLY A 93 5.24 10.29 10.60
CA GLY A 93 5.51 8.86 10.45
C GLY A 93 4.61 8.16 9.43
N LEU A 94 3.49 8.78 9.01
CA LEU A 94 2.60 8.24 7.99
C LEU A 94 3.12 8.58 6.59
N ALA A 95 3.79 7.62 5.97
CA ALA A 95 4.59 7.82 4.76
C ALA A 95 3.82 7.42 3.47
N SER A 96 4.37 6.50 2.68
CA SER A 96 3.75 6.01 1.45
C SER A 96 2.47 5.19 1.71
N GLY A 97 1.62 5.04 0.69
CA GLY A 97 0.39 4.24 0.80
C GLY A 97 -0.80 4.97 1.43
N TRP A 98 -0.62 6.19 1.95
CA TRP A 98 -1.72 6.99 2.47
C TRP A 98 -2.35 7.85 1.37
N GLN A 99 -3.67 7.76 1.21
CA GLN A 99 -4.42 8.64 0.32
C GLN A 99 -5.05 9.79 1.13
N TRP A 100 -4.44 10.96 1.00
CA TRP A 100 -4.90 12.19 1.63
C TRP A 100 -5.94 12.92 0.77
N VAL A 101 -7.01 13.41 1.40
CA VAL A 101 -8.10 14.16 0.77
C VAL A 101 -8.50 15.35 1.63
N SER A 102 -9.26 16.31 1.07
CA SER A 102 -9.83 17.40 1.86
C SER A 102 -10.92 16.87 2.81
N ASP A 103 -11.21 17.60 3.88
CA ASP A 103 -12.17 17.19 4.91
C ASP A 103 -13.57 16.86 4.34
N GLU A 104 -14.00 17.55 3.28
CA GLU A 104 -15.29 17.30 2.63
C GLU A 104 -15.34 16.01 1.82
N GLN A 105 -14.17 15.45 1.49
CA GLN A 105 -14.02 14.24 0.68
C GLN A 105 -13.68 13.00 1.52
N VAL A 106 -13.49 13.17 2.83
CA VAL A 106 -13.17 12.09 3.76
C VAL A 106 -14.31 11.08 3.80
N LYS A 107 -13.95 9.80 3.65
CA LYS A 107 -14.87 8.66 3.73
C LYS A 107 -14.43 7.59 4.74
N GLY A 108 -13.15 7.60 5.11
CA GLY A 108 -12.54 6.54 5.91
C GLY A 108 -12.08 5.34 5.08
N SER A 109 -11.08 4.66 5.62
CA SER A 109 -10.48 3.43 5.09
C SER A 109 -11.14 2.22 5.74
N GLY A 110 -11.43 1.21 4.92
CA GLY A 110 -11.92 -0.06 5.43
C GLY A 110 -10.87 -0.81 6.27
N THR A 111 -9.59 -0.68 5.89
CA THR A 111 -8.45 -1.21 6.66
C THR A 111 -8.39 -0.61 8.06
N ILE A 112 -8.47 0.72 8.18
CA ILE A 112 -8.49 1.40 9.49
C ILE A 112 -9.75 1.04 10.28
N ALA A 113 -10.91 1.00 9.63
CA ALA A 113 -12.17 0.64 10.29
C ALA A 113 -12.11 -0.78 10.85
N ARG A 114 -11.41 -1.69 10.16
CA ARG A 114 -11.18 -3.05 10.63
C ARG A 114 -10.18 -3.10 11.78
N LEU A 115 -9.04 -2.41 11.67
CA LEU A 115 -8.05 -2.29 12.73
C LEU A 115 -8.70 -1.79 14.04
N GLN A 116 -9.48 -0.71 13.96
CA GLN A 116 -10.21 -0.13 15.09
C GLN A 116 -11.08 -1.17 15.81
N ARG A 117 -11.83 -1.97 15.05
CA ARG A 117 -12.77 -2.96 15.62
C ARG A 117 -12.10 -4.20 16.15
N GLU A 118 -11.13 -4.74 15.41
CA GLU A 118 -10.57 -6.07 15.70
C GLU A 118 -9.40 -6.03 16.68
N LYS A 119 -8.67 -4.91 16.75
CA LYS A 119 -7.46 -4.79 17.58
C LYS A 119 -7.57 -3.70 18.63
N LEU A 120 -8.21 -2.57 18.30
CA LEU A 120 -8.19 -1.37 19.16
C LEU A 120 -9.42 -1.23 20.07
N GLY A 121 -10.37 -2.17 20.02
CA GLY A 121 -11.50 -2.24 20.94
C GLY A 121 -12.65 -1.27 20.67
N PHE A 122 -12.73 -0.69 19.46
CA PHE A 122 -13.84 0.19 19.09
C PHE A 122 -15.08 -0.64 18.73
N GLU A 123 -16.25 -0.26 19.27
CA GLU A 123 -17.52 -0.91 18.90
C GLU A 123 -17.84 -0.73 17.40
N LYS A 124 -17.48 0.43 16.85
CA LYS A 124 -17.58 0.78 15.43
C LYS A 124 -16.31 1.48 14.99
N GLY A 125 -15.81 1.10 13.81
CA GLY A 125 -14.69 1.79 13.18
C GLY A 125 -15.21 2.83 12.20
N ASP A 126 -14.78 4.08 12.35
CA ASP A 126 -15.05 5.17 11.41
C ASP A 126 -14.08 5.18 10.22
N GLY A 127 -13.00 4.39 10.29
CA GLY A 127 -12.00 4.30 9.24
C GLY A 127 -11.04 5.48 9.19
N ILE A 128 -10.98 6.33 10.22
CA ILE A 128 -10.13 7.52 10.25
C ILE A 128 -8.97 7.35 11.22
N ILE A 129 -7.76 7.64 10.75
CA ILE A 129 -6.57 7.74 11.62
C ILE A 129 -6.61 9.08 12.37
N GLY A 130 -7.33 9.12 13.49
CA GLY A 130 -7.38 10.26 14.39
C GLY A 130 -6.58 10.05 15.68
N PRO A 131 -6.39 11.09 16.51
CA PRO A 131 -5.65 10.98 17.77
C PRO A 131 -6.16 9.87 18.68
N GLN A 132 -7.48 9.66 18.74
CA GLN A 132 -8.06 8.56 19.53
C GLN A 132 -7.68 7.18 19.00
N THR A 133 -7.63 7.01 17.67
CA THR A 133 -7.22 5.75 17.05
C THR A 133 -5.72 5.52 17.27
N ILE A 134 -4.91 6.57 17.15
CA ILE A 134 -3.47 6.51 17.40
C ILE A 134 -3.18 6.19 18.87
N SER A 135 -3.83 6.86 19.83
CA SER A 135 -3.68 6.56 21.26
C SER A 135 -4.08 5.12 21.59
N ALA A 136 -5.12 4.59 20.95
CA ALA A 136 -5.52 3.20 21.12
C ALA A 136 -4.50 2.22 20.50
N LEU A 137 -3.96 2.55 19.32
CA LEU A 137 -2.89 1.79 18.67
C LEU A 137 -1.63 1.75 19.56
N GLN A 138 -1.22 2.89 20.10
CA GLN A 138 -0.12 3.02 21.05
C GLN A 138 -0.34 2.14 22.28
N THR A 139 -1.52 2.23 22.89
CA THR A 139 -1.87 1.42 24.07
C THR A 139 -1.85 -0.08 23.75
N TRP A 140 -2.40 -0.49 22.61
CA TRP A 140 -2.41 -1.88 22.17
C TRP A 140 -1.00 -2.44 21.94
N LEU A 141 -0.06 -1.60 21.50
CA LEU A 141 1.36 -1.94 21.31
C LEU A 141 2.23 -1.71 22.55
N GLY A 142 1.64 -1.35 23.70
CA GLY A 142 2.35 -1.10 24.95
C GLY A 142 3.22 0.18 24.94
N GLN A 143 2.93 1.12 24.06
CA GLN A 143 3.59 2.43 23.97
C GLN A 143 2.87 3.48 24.82
N THR A 144 3.54 4.62 25.04
CA THR A 144 2.89 5.79 25.67
C THR A 144 1.87 6.38 24.70
N ALA A 145 0.64 6.56 25.15
CA ALA A 145 -0.43 7.09 24.34
C ALA A 145 -0.43 8.64 24.33
N ASP A 146 0.10 9.24 23.27
CA ASP A 146 0.09 10.68 23.03
C ASP A 146 -0.78 11.09 21.82
N GLY A 147 -1.25 10.12 21.04
CA GLY A 147 -2.14 10.35 19.89
C GLY A 147 -1.45 10.87 18.64
N VAL A 148 -0.11 10.83 18.57
CA VAL A 148 0.69 11.30 17.43
C VAL A 148 1.64 10.21 16.95
N LEU A 149 1.87 10.15 15.64
CA LEU A 149 2.89 9.28 15.03
C LEU A 149 4.00 10.13 14.41
N ASP A 150 5.05 10.37 15.19
CA ASP A 150 6.27 11.05 14.72
C ASP A 150 6.98 10.28 13.59
N GLY A 151 7.90 10.94 12.90
CA GLY A 151 8.72 10.31 11.85
C GLY A 151 10.20 10.40 12.23
N PRO A 152 10.87 9.30 12.60
CA PRO A 152 10.36 7.94 12.80
C PRO A 152 9.57 7.78 14.13
N SER A 153 8.61 6.83 14.17
CA SER A 153 7.80 6.55 15.36
C SER A 153 8.16 5.21 16.01
N PRO A 154 8.46 5.18 17.32
CA PRO A 154 8.58 3.94 18.09
C PRO A 154 7.30 3.08 18.06
N THR A 155 6.13 3.71 17.89
CA THR A 155 4.86 2.99 17.76
C THR A 155 4.76 2.26 16.43
N ILE A 156 5.24 2.87 15.36
CA ILE A 156 5.26 2.23 14.05
C ILE A 156 6.30 1.10 14.02
N GLU A 157 7.47 1.28 14.66
CA GLU A 157 8.44 0.20 14.83
C GLU A 157 7.82 -1.00 15.57
N ALA A 158 7.07 -0.74 16.65
CA ALA A 158 6.36 -1.78 17.38
C ALA A 158 5.30 -2.48 16.52
N LEU A 159 4.56 -1.73 15.69
CA LEU A 159 3.60 -2.29 14.73
C LEU A 159 4.30 -3.20 13.71
N GLN A 160 5.39 -2.74 13.10
CA GLN A 160 6.15 -3.49 12.11
C GLN A 160 6.70 -4.81 12.71
N ASN A 161 7.24 -4.75 13.93
CA ASN A 161 7.67 -5.94 14.67
C ASN A 161 6.51 -6.92 14.91
N TYR A 162 5.35 -6.43 15.33
CA TYR A 162 4.15 -7.26 15.50
C TYR A 162 3.77 -7.93 14.18
N LEU A 163 3.67 -7.18 13.09
CA LEU A 163 3.27 -7.71 11.78
C LEU A 163 4.26 -8.76 11.28
N ASN A 164 5.56 -8.53 11.44
CA ASN A 164 6.60 -9.51 11.14
C ASN A 164 6.44 -10.80 11.95
N SER A 165 6.06 -10.72 13.21
CA SER A 165 5.83 -11.91 14.04
C SER A 165 4.65 -12.73 13.52
N GLN A 166 3.57 -12.09 13.05
CA GLN A 166 2.40 -12.78 12.51
C GLN A 166 2.68 -13.45 11.16
N ALA A 167 3.57 -12.86 10.35
CA ALA A 167 3.97 -13.41 9.05
C ALA A 167 4.81 -14.70 9.17
N ILE A 168 5.48 -14.90 10.31
CA ILE A 168 6.29 -16.10 10.59
C ILE A 168 5.41 -17.26 11.09
N GLU A 169 4.28 -16.96 11.71
CA GLU A 169 3.37 -17.96 12.31
C GLU A 169 2.28 -18.48 11.34
N ALA A 170 2.14 -17.86 10.16
CA ALA A 170 1.15 -18.21 9.13
C ALA A 170 1.70 -19.21 8.09
#